data_AF-A0A9P6LHG2-F1
#
_entry.id   AF-A0A9P6LHG2-F1
#
_cell.length_a   1.000
_cell.length_b   1.000
_cell.length_c   1.000
_cell.angle_alpha   90.00
_cell.angle_beta   90.00
_cell.angle_gamma   90.00
#
_symmetry.space_group_name_H-M   'P 1'
#
loop_
_entity.id
_entity.type
_entity.pdbx_description
1 polymer ?
#
loop_
_entity_poly.entity_id
_entity_poly.type
_entity_poly.pdbx_seq_one_letter_code
_entity_poly.pdbx_strand_id
1 'polypeptide(L)'
;MESGVLLEITKDLPSKMEIDDTFYSIRFKYGVHTILMFIDSQQKFSEITTSLLDVLRDRFPDGLAIKQGSPETTDIPEGDVELAYALPVNANDLSQGWKNIKVKSSDTPIGKGLRDGCPVAFSFDLDEPEFLVEIPSLDDDVEEEEAMGSDE
;
A
#
# COMPACT_ATOMS: atom_id res chain seq x y z
N MET A 1 16.12 -62.67 -11.99
CA MET A 1 16.82 -61.50 -12.57
C MET A 1 15.76 -60.52 -13.02
N GLU A 2 15.92 -59.30 -12.54
CA GLU A 2 14.94 -58.22 -12.45
C GLU A 2 14.53 -57.62 -13.80
N SER A 3 13.29 -57.17 -13.87
CA SER A 3 12.75 -56.17 -14.80
C SER A 3 11.35 -55.87 -14.24
N GLY A 4 11.06 -54.74 -13.61
CA GLY A 4 11.48 -53.37 -13.87
C GLY A 4 10.20 -52.58 -14.07
N VAL A 5 9.39 -52.46 -13.00
CA VAL A 5 8.14 -51.69 -13.02
C VAL A 5 8.53 -50.21 -13.09
N LEU A 6 8.37 -49.60 -14.26
CA LEU A 6 8.44 -48.15 -14.43
C LEU A 6 7.21 -47.55 -13.74
N LEU A 7 7.40 -47.15 -12.49
CA LEU A 7 6.48 -46.28 -11.77
C LEU A 7 6.69 -44.87 -12.34
N GLU A 8 5.84 -44.42 -13.26
CA GLU A 8 5.78 -43.00 -13.62
C GLU A 8 5.19 -42.26 -12.42
N ILE A 9 6.08 -41.79 -11.55
CA ILE A 9 5.77 -40.81 -10.52
C ILE A 9 5.62 -39.48 -11.26
N THR A 10 4.45 -39.24 -11.84
CA THR A 10 4.04 -37.87 -12.15
C THR A 10 3.95 -37.16 -10.81
N LYS A 11 5.01 -36.44 -10.47
CA LYS A 11 5.02 -35.49 -9.36
C LYS A 11 3.79 -34.60 -9.57
N ASP A 12 2.81 -34.73 -8.68
CA ASP A 12 1.94 -33.62 -8.32
C ASP A 12 2.86 -32.51 -7.79
N LEU A 13 3.41 -31.75 -8.73
CA LEU A 13 3.78 -30.38 -8.47
C LEU A 13 2.47 -29.72 -8.02
N PRO A 14 2.42 -29.10 -6.83
CA PRO A 14 1.23 -28.35 -6.45
C PRO A 14 0.91 -27.45 -7.63
N SER A 15 -0.33 -27.57 -8.12
CA SER A 15 -0.86 -26.73 -9.18
C SER A 15 -0.36 -25.34 -8.91
N LYS A 16 0.45 -24.80 -9.84
CA LYS A 16 0.88 -23.40 -9.92
C LYS A 16 -0.15 -22.60 -9.15
N MET A 17 0.20 -22.09 -7.95
CA MET A 17 -0.75 -21.40 -7.06
C MET A 17 -1.67 -20.64 -7.98
N GLU A 18 -2.92 -21.10 -8.11
CA GLU A 18 -3.93 -20.33 -8.81
C GLU A 18 -4.02 -19.13 -7.90
N ILE A 19 -3.29 -18.07 -8.27
CA ILE A 19 -3.49 -16.76 -7.71
C ILE A 19 -4.93 -16.52 -8.12
N ASP A 20 -5.83 -16.86 -7.21
CA ASP A 20 -7.24 -16.59 -7.37
C ASP A 20 -7.28 -15.11 -7.73
N ASP A 21 -7.82 -14.77 -8.91
CA ASP A 21 -7.93 -13.38 -9.42
C ASP A 21 -8.70 -12.47 -8.41
N THR A 22 -9.15 -13.06 -7.32
CA THR A 22 -9.71 -12.49 -6.11
C THR A 22 -8.68 -11.78 -5.21
N PHE A 23 -7.37 -12.03 -5.26
CA PHE A 23 -6.39 -11.34 -4.40
C PHE A 23 -5.77 -10.11 -5.07
N TYR A 24 -5.77 -8.97 -4.37
CA TYR A 24 -5.17 -7.72 -4.82
C TYR A 24 -3.93 -7.36 -4.00
N SER A 25 -2.87 -6.98 -4.70
CA SER A 25 -1.71 -6.28 -4.15
C SER A 25 -1.98 -4.78 -4.11
N ILE A 26 -2.36 -4.23 -2.95
CA ILE A 26 -2.69 -2.81 -2.80
C ILE A 26 -1.52 -2.03 -2.21
N ARG A 27 -1.25 -0.84 -2.78
CA ARG A 27 -0.27 0.13 -2.27
C ARG A 27 -0.98 1.21 -1.46
N PHE A 28 -1.08 1.03 -0.15
CA PHE A 28 -1.60 2.04 0.77
C PHE A 28 -0.60 3.17 0.93
N LYS A 29 -1.03 4.43 0.79
CA LYS A 29 -0.18 5.62 0.79
C LYS A 29 -0.58 6.61 1.87
N TYR A 30 0.42 7.13 2.58
CA TYR A 30 0.31 8.22 3.55
C TYR A 30 1.66 8.93 3.70
N GLY A 31 1.72 10.24 3.50
CA GLY A 31 2.97 11.01 3.50
C GLY A 31 3.99 10.40 2.53
N VAL A 32 5.21 10.16 3.00
CA VAL A 32 6.28 9.43 2.28
C VAL A 32 6.01 7.93 2.14
N HIS A 33 5.11 7.37 2.94
CA HIS A 33 5.02 5.92 3.16
C HIS A 33 4.19 5.24 2.08
N THR A 34 4.66 4.07 1.65
CA THR A 34 3.89 3.14 0.84
C THR A 34 3.90 1.77 1.51
N ILE A 35 2.75 1.34 2.00
CA ILE A 35 2.56 0.04 2.65
C ILE A 35 1.92 -0.90 1.62
N LEU A 36 2.62 -1.97 1.28
CA LEU A 36 2.14 -3.00 0.36
C LEU A 36 1.44 -4.10 1.15
N MET A 37 0.17 -4.35 0.86
CA MET A 37 -0.60 -5.44 1.47
C MET A 37 -1.28 -6.28 0.39
N PHE A 38 -1.29 -7.59 0.60
CA PHE A 38 -2.11 -8.52 -0.18
C PHE A 38 -3.45 -8.70 0.53
N ILE A 39 -4.53 -8.38 -0.16
CA ILE A 39 -5.90 -8.44 0.38
C ILE A 39 -6.79 -9.28 -0.52
N ASP A 40 -7.77 -9.97 0.07
CA ASP A 40 -8.84 -10.59 -0.71
C ASP A 40 -9.84 -9.49 -1.15
N SER A 41 -10.24 -9.52 -2.43
CA SER A 41 -11.12 -8.53 -3.04
C SER A 41 -12.55 -8.53 -2.49
N GLN A 42 -12.96 -9.62 -1.83
CA GLN A 42 -14.24 -9.80 -1.14
C GLN A 42 -14.14 -9.56 0.37
N GLN A 43 -12.94 -9.42 0.95
CA GLN A 43 -12.81 -9.15 2.38
C GLN A 43 -13.34 -7.75 2.73
N LYS A 44 -13.75 -7.57 3.98
CA LYS A 44 -14.37 -6.31 4.41
C LYS A 44 -13.33 -5.23 4.66
N PHE A 45 -13.71 -3.98 4.41
CA PHE A 45 -12.86 -2.83 4.77
C PHE A 45 -12.56 -2.75 6.27
N SER A 46 -13.43 -3.24 7.16
CA SER A 46 -13.10 -3.36 8.59
C SER A 46 -11.88 -4.26 8.83
N GLU A 47 -11.83 -5.42 8.18
CA GLU A 47 -10.74 -6.40 8.32
C GLU A 47 -9.43 -5.87 7.70
N ILE A 48 -9.54 -5.16 6.56
CA ILE A 48 -8.42 -4.43 5.96
C ILE A 48 -7.88 -3.37 6.91
N THR A 49 -8.77 -2.59 7.52
CA THR A 49 -8.40 -1.49 8.42
C THR A 49 -7.67 -2.03 9.65
N THR A 50 -8.18 -3.09 10.28
CA THR A 50 -7.50 -3.77 11.40
C THR A 50 -6.09 -4.20 10.99
N SER A 51 -5.97 -4.90 9.86
CA SER A 51 -4.68 -5.40 9.38
C SER A 51 -3.70 -4.27 9.05
N LEU A 52 -4.17 -3.18 8.45
CA LEU A 52 -3.36 -2.01 8.13
C LEU A 52 -2.88 -1.34 9.43
N LEU A 53 -3.76 -1.09 10.39
CA LEU A 53 -3.40 -0.48 11.68
C LEU A 53 -2.39 -1.32 12.46
N ASP A 54 -2.52 -2.65 12.45
CA ASP A 54 -1.56 -3.55 13.08
C ASP A 54 -0.16 -3.41 12.45
N VAL A 55 -0.08 -3.37 11.11
CA VAL A 55 1.18 -3.13 10.39
C VAL A 55 1.73 -1.75 10.72
N LEU A 56 0.88 -0.72 10.76
CA LEU A 56 1.32 0.64 11.02
C LEU A 56 1.93 0.76 12.43
N ARG A 57 1.25 0.21 13.45
CA ARG A 57 1.72 0.25 14.85
C ARG A 57 2.98 -0.55 15.09
N ASP A 58 3.14 -1.69 14.42
CA ASP A 58 4.34 -2.52 14.51
C ASP A 58 5.56 -1.86 13.87
N ARG A 59 5.36 -1.25 12.69
CA ARG A 59 6.47 -0.75 11.85
C ARG A 59 6.81 0.71 12.04
N PHE A 60 5.87 1.51 12.52
CA PHE A 60 6.05 2.95 12.70
C PHE A 60 5.64 3.37 14.12
N PRO A 61 6.30 2.84 15.16
CA PRO A 61 5.94 3.12 16.55
C PRO A 61 6.06 4.61 16.93
N ASP A 62 6.89 5.37 16.19
CA ASP A 62 7.09 6.82 16.37
C ASP A 62 6.19 7.67 15.44
N GLY A 63 5.21 7.05 14.77
CA GLY A 63 4.28 7.68 13.86
C GLY A 63 4.74 7.73 12.39
N LEU A 64 3.88 8.28 11.53
CA LEU A 64 4.09 8.36 10.08
C LEU A 64 4.65 9.71 9.67
N ALA A 65 5.90 9.74 9.19
CA ALA A 65 6.49 10.92 8.56
C ALA A 65 5.62 11.45 7.40
N ILE A 66 5.34 12.76 7.41
CA ILE A 66 4.45 13.40 6.44
C ILE A 66 5.20 13.85 5.18
N LYS A 67 6.40 14.40 5.36
CA LYS A 67 7.25 14.93 4.29
C LYS A 67 8.69 14.45 4.41
N GLN A 68 9.38 14.27 3.29
CA GLN A 68 10.79 13.92 3.27
C GLN A 68 11.63 15.03 3.94
N GLY A 69 12.54 14.62 4.84
CA GLY A 69 13.41 15.54 5.58
C GLY A 69 12.73 16.35 6.70
N SER A 70 11.41 16.23 6.87
CA SER A 70 10.69 16.87 7.99
C SER A 70 10.70 15.97 9.24
N PRO A 71 10.88 16.53 10.44
CA PRO A 71 10.69 15.77 11.69
C PRO A 71 9.21 15.58 12.06
N GLU A 72 8.28 16.16 11.29
CA GLU A 72 6.84 16.09 11.55
C GLU A 72 6.29 14.69 11.24
N THR A 73 5.62 14.10 12.23
CA THR A 73 4.96 12.80 12.13
C THR A 73 3.49 12.91 12.50
N THR A 74 2.68 12.01 11.96
CA THR A 74 1.30 11.78 12.40
C THR A 74 1.25 10.55 13.30
N ASP A 75 0.75 10.72 14.51
CA ASP A 75 0.52 9.63 15.45
C ASP A 75 -0.49 8.63 14.88
N ILE A 76 -0.22 7.34 15.07
CA ILE A 76 -1.16 6.29 14.68
C ILE A 76 -2.18 6.12 15.80
N PRO A 77 -3.49 6.24 15.54
CA PRO A 77 -4.51 6.10 16.57
C PRO A 77 -4.47 4.74 17.24
N GLU A 78 -4.77 4.70 18.55
CA GLU A 78 -4.93 3.47 19.33
C GLU A 78 -6.36 2.90 19.19
N GLY A 79 -6.50 1.60 19.46
CA GLY A 79 -7.81 0.94 19.51
C GLY A 79 -8.39 0.55 18.14
N ASP A 80 -9.70 0.33 18.11
CA ASP A 80 -10.43 -0.02 16.88
C ASP A 80 -11.02 1.26 16.28
N VAL A 81 -10.43 1.72 15.17
CA VAL A 81 -10.83 2.95 14.48
C VAL A 81 -11.08 2.68 13.00
N GLU A 82 -11.98 3.45 12.40
CA GLU A 82 -12.20 3.42 10.96
C GLU A 82 -11.26 4.39 10.25
N LEU A 83 -10.96 4.13 8.97
CA LEU A 83 -10.15 4.98 8.11
C LEU A 83 -10.95 5.43 6.89
N ALA A 84 -10.70 6.65 6.42
CA ALA A 84 -11.14 7.08 5.11
C ALA A 84 -10.16 6.59 4.05
N TYR A 85 -10.66 6.28 2.86
CA TYR A 85 -9.85 5.81 1.73
C TYR A 85 -10.15 6.59 0.47
N ALA A 86 -9.15 6.74 -0.39
CA ALA A 86 -9.28 7.38 -1.68
C ALA A 86 -8.49 6.67 -2.78
N LEU A 87 -9.04 6.74 -3.98
CA LEU A 87 -8.35 6.35 -5.22
C LEU A 87 -7.79 7.62 -5.89
N PRO A 88 -6.68 7.52 -6.64
CA PRO A 88 -6.15 8.68 -7.35
C PRO A 88 -7.15 9.17 -8.40
N VAL A 89 -7.21 10.48 -8.61
CA VAL A 89 -7.97 11.07 -9.72
C VAL A 89 -7.43 10.56 -11.06
N ASN A 90 -6.11 10.41 -11.17
CA ASN A 90 -5.41 9.84 -12.30
C ASN A 90 -4.36 8.83 -11.82
N ALA A 91 -4.52 7.55 -12.16
CA ALA A 91 -3.62 6.50 -11.70
C ALA A 91 -2.18 6.62 -12.24
N ASN A 92 -1.98 7.37 -13.33
CA ASN A 92 -0.66 7.61 -13.92
C ASN A 92 0.01 8.90 -13.41
N ASP A 93 -0.74 9.72 -12.66
CA ASP A 93 -0.26 11.00 -12.13
C ASP A 93 -0.93 11.29 -10.78
N LEU A 94 -0.26 10.86 -9.72
CA LEU A 94 -0.77 10.97 -8.34
C LEU A 94 -0.80 12.43 -7.84
N SER A 95 -0.12 13.37 -8.52
CA SER A 95 -0.15 14.80 -8.16
C SER A 95 -1.51 15.46 -8.42
N GLN A 96 -2.36 14.83 -9.25
CA GLN A 96 -3.72 15.31 -9.55
C GLN A 96 -4.71 15.10 -8.40
N GLY A 97 -4.24 14.55 -7.28
CA GLY A 97 -4.99 14.41 -6.06
C GLY A 97 -5.83 13.13 -5.97
N TRP A 98 -6.68 13.10 -4.95
CA TRP A 98 -7.31 11.89 -4.46
C TRP A 98 -8.83 12.07 -4.36
N LYS A 99 -9.56 11.03 -4.78
CA LYS A 99 -11.02 10.99 -4.71
C LYS A 99 -11.44 10.02 -3.61
N ASN A 100 -12.05 10.57 -2.55
CA ASN A 100 -12.65 9.79 -1.48
C ASN A 100 -13.69 8.80 -2.04
N ILE A 101 -13.53 7.51 -1.73
CA ILE A 101 -14.42 6.42 -2.17
C ILE A 101 -15.54 6.10 -1.17
N LYS A 102 -15.59 6.81 -0.04
CA LYS A 102 -16.64 6.77 1.00
C LYS A 102 -16.97 5.32 1.38
N VAL A 103 -15.99 4.62 1.94
CA VAL A 103 -16.17 3.24 2.37
C VAL A 103 -17.05 3.16 3.61
N LYS A 104 -17.78 2.06 3.75
CA LYS A 104 -18.35 1.58 5.00
C LYS A 104 -17.58 0.34 5.42
N SER A 105 -17.60 0.02 6.71
CA SER A 105 -16.94 -1.17 7.28
C SER A 105 -17.27 -2.48 6.55
N SER A 106 -18.52 -2.65 6.09
CA SER A 106 -18.98 -3.85 5.38
C SER A 106 -18.70 -3.88 3.88
N ASP A 107 -18.21 -2.78 3.30
CA ASP A 107 -17.93 -2.72 1.86
C ASP A 107 -16.71 -3.59 1.52
N THR A 108 -16.59 -3.98 0.25
CA THR A 108 -15.48 -4.80 -0.27
C THR A 108 -14.61 -4.01 -1.25
N PRO A 109 -13.30 -4.31 -1.37
CA PRO A 109 -12.40 -3.69 -2.33
C PRO A 109 -12.95 -3.65 -3.75
N ILE A 110 -13.44 -4.79 -4.28
CA ILE A 110 -13.98 -4.85 -5.63
C ILE A 110 -15.23 -3.98 -5.78
N GLY A 111 -16.10 -3.94 -4.76
CA GLY A 111 -17.31 -3.12 -4.75
C GLY A 111 -17.01 -1.62 -4.73
N LYS A 112 -15.82 -1.24 -4.26
CA LYS A 112 -15.32 0.14 -4.24
C LYS A 112 -14.41 0.49 -5.41
N GLY A 113 -14.22 -0.45 -6.35
CA GLY A 113 -13.44 -0.22 -7.56
C GLY A 113 -11.93 -0.31 -7.36
N LEU A 114 -11.46 -0.88 -6.24
CA LEU A 114 -10.05 -1.26 -6.11
C LEU A 114 -9.73 -2.37 -7.11
N ARG A 115 -8.49 -2.36 -7.58
CA ARG A 115 -7.95 -3.34 -8.53
C ARG A 115 -6.57 -3.76 -8.06
N ASP A 116 -6.12 -4.90 -8.56
CA ASP A 116 -4.75 -5.35 -8.32
C ASP A 116 -3.74 -4.26 -8.72
N GLY A 117 -2.74 -4.06 -7.86
CA GLY A 117 -1.68 -3.09 -8.07
C GLY A 117 -2.13 -1.62 -8.01
N CYS A 118 -3.33 -1.28 -7.55
CA CYS A 118 -3.73 0.14 -7.47
C CYS A 118 -3.18 0.84 -6.21
N PRO A 119 -2.82 2.13 -6.30
CA PRO A 119 -2.53 2.93 -5.13
C PRO A 119 -3.83 3.36 -4.45
N VAL A 120 -3.82 3.41 -3.13
CA VAL A 120 -4.94 3.83 -2.29
C VAL A 120 -4.39 4.75 -1.21
N ALA A 121 -4.84 6.00 -1.15
CA ALA A 121 -4.54 6.86 -0.02
C ALA A 121 -5.50 6.56 1.14
N PHE A 122 -5.03 6.73 2.37
CA PHE A 122 -5.89 6.64 3.55
C PHE A 122 -5.75 7.89 4.43
N SER A 123 -6.73 8.11 5.30
CA SER A 123 -6.72 9.19 6.29
C SER A 123 -7.33 8.72 7.59
N PHE A 124 -6.83 9.28 8.71
CA PHE A 124 -7.34 9.03 10.05
C PHE A 124 -8.55 9.91 10.40
N ASP A 125 -8.84 10.94 9.61
CA ASP A 125 -10.05 11.76 9.72
C ASP A 125 -11.15 11.18 8.80
N LEU A 126 -12.38 11.06 9.32
CA LEU A 126 -13.53 10.53 8.59
C LEU A 126 -14.49 11.61 8.09
N ASP A 127 -14.54 12.75 8.77
CA ASP A 127 -15.53 13.80 8.52
C ASP A 127 -15.08 14.66 7.34
N GLU A 128 -13.84 15.14 7.39
CA GLU A 128 -13.22 15.96 6.35
C GLU A 128 -11.84 15.39 5.97
N PRO A 129 -11.79 14.17 5.38
CA PRO A 129 -10.54 13.47 5.15
C PRO A 129 -9.61 14.24 4.20
N GLU A 130 -8.44 14.57 4.71
CA GLU A 130 -7.29 14.99 3.92
C GLU A 130 -6.42 13.76 3.59
N PHE A 131 -6.15 13.55 2.30
CA PHE A 131 -5.34 12.45 1.81
C PHE A 131 -3.90 12.93 1.57
N LEU A 132 -3.13 12.94 2.64
CA LEU A 132 -1.72 13.33 2.62
C LEU A 132 -0.90 12.27 1.91
N VAL A 133 -0.44 12.55 0.70
CA VAL A 133 0.51 11.70 -0.03
C VAL A 133 1.57 12.59 -0.64
N GLU A 134 2.83 12.34 -0.27
CA GLU A 134 3.95 13.02 -0.87
C GLU A 134 4.28 12.39 -2.22
N ILE A 135 4.51 13.25 -3.22
CA ILE A 135 4.95 12.84 -4.55
C ILE A 135 6.44 13.13 -4.62
N PRO A 136 7.30 12.11 -4.66
CA PRO A 136 8.73 12.30 -4.80
C PRO A 136 9.02 13.10 -6.09
N SER A 137 9.89 14.10 -6.00
CA SER A 137 10.41 14.78 -7.17
C SER A 137 11.77 14.19 -7.52
N LEU A 138 12.05 14.03 -8.82
CA LEU A 138 13.37 13.57 -9.28
C LEU A 138 14.46 14.64 -9.07
N ASP A 139 14.06 15.88 -8.80
CA ASP A 139 14.95 17.02 -8.60
C ASP A 139 15.57 17.03 -7.19
N ASP A 140 15.08 16.21 -6.26
CA ASP A 140 15.61 16.11 -4.90
C ASP A 140 16.86 15.19 -4.80
N ASP A 141 17.24 14.50 -5.89
CA ASP A 141 18.37 13.55 -5.96
C ASP A 141 19.67 14.14 -6.58
N VAL A 142 19.71 15.44 -6.92
CA VAL A 142 20.97 16.11 -7.31
C VAL A 142 21.78 16.47 -6.06
N GLU A 143 22.41 15.46 -5.46
CA GLU A 143 23.51 15.66 -4.52
C GLU A 143 24.67 16.40 -5.22
N GLU A 144 25.23 17.40 -4.53
CA GLU A 144 26.28 18.33 -4.97
C GLU A 144 27.54 17.65 -5.54
N GLU A 145 27.55 17.29 -6.82
CA GLU A 145 28.81 17.09 -7.57
C GLU A 145 29.23 18.41 -8.23
N GLU A 146 29.91 19.32 -7.50
CA GLU A 146 30.88 20.28 -8.08
C GLU A 146 31.64 20.99 -6.94
N ALA A 147 32.42 20.22 -6.15
CA ALA A 147 33.56 20.78 -5.43
C ALA A 147 34.80 20.77 -6.36
N MET A 148 34.70 21.39 -7.54
CA MET A 148 35.90 21.74 -8.30
C MET A 148 36.45 23.06 -7.76
N GLY A 149 37.36 22.93 -6.79
CA GLY A 149 38.24 24.02 -6.38
C GLY A 149 39.08 24.48 -7.56
N SER A 150 38.74 25.63 -8.14
CA SER A 150 39.67 26.40 -8.95
C SER A 150 40.42 27.37 -8.04
N ASP A 151 41.58 26.93 -7.55
CA ASP A 151 42.63 27.83 -7.10
C ASP A 151 43.28 28.46 -8.34
N GLU A 152 43.18 29.80 -8.48
CA GLU A 152 44.12 30.65 -9.21
C GLU A 152 44.40 31.94 -8.43
#